data_AF-A0AAD3CTI5-F1
#
_entry.id   AF-A0AAD3CTI5-F1
#
_cell.length_a   1.000
_cell.length_b   1.000
_cell.length_c   1.000
_cell.angle_alpha   90.00
_cell.angle_beta   90.00
_cell.angle_gamma   90.00
#
_symmetry.space_group_name_H-M   'P 1'
#
loop_
_entity.id
_entity.type
_entity.pdbx_description
1 polymer ?
#
loop_
_entity_poly.entity_id
_entity_poly.type
_entity_poly.pdbx_seq_one_letter_code
_entity_poly.pdbx_strand_id
1 'polypeptide(L)'
;METQTFKPQQPTPTTKTDKDDSSSMQKSSSVPQLIIITITTFGTETGARPDRQTLDYETFKCHWIPNPSSKSRKGTTGESKKLRDEILSCPKVQEFVSNCVATIKDVILQIAEESNEEEQESRQYHFAFSCARGKHRSVSVAIAASECLLKLFPNVRIEFQHLGLQEMTCRKSKKSKTRSKRRDNRIDEYNQY
;
A
#
# COMPACT_ATOMS: atom_id res chain seq x y z
N MET A 1 -60.37 -47.04 3.22
CA MET A 1 -61.12 -45.81 2.89
C MET A 1 -60.10 -44.70 2.74
N GLU A 2 -59.85 -44.00 1.64
CA GLU A 2 -60.15 -44.09 0.20
C GLU A 2 -58.97 -43.34 -0.46
N THR A 3 -58.40 -43.90 -1.52
CA THR A 3 -57.33 -43.28 -2.32
C THR A 3 -57.96 -42.36 -3.36
N GLN A 4 -57.67 -41.05 -3.32
CA GLN A 4 -58.10 -40.12 -4.37
C GLN A 4 -57.07 -40.05 -5.50
N THR A 5 -57.51 -40.55 -6.66
CA THR A 5 -56.82 -40.52 -7.95
C THR A 5 -57.36 -39.33 -8.75
N PHE A 6 -56.53 -38.34 -9.07
CA PHE A 6 -56.86 -37.29 -10.04
C PHE A 6 -56.07 -37.48 -11.33
N LYS A 7 -56.79 -37.65 -12.44
CA LYS A 7 -56.28 -37.75 -13.82
C LYS A 7 -56.20 -36.36 -14.48
N PRO A 8 -55.36 -36.21 -15.53
CA PRO A 8 -54.95 -34.93 -16.09
C PRO A 8 -55.93 -34.39 -17.14
N GLN A 9 -55.96 -33.06 -17.29
CA GLN A 9 -56.58 -32.36 -18.42
C GLN A 9 -55.53 -31.57 -19.22
N GLN A 10 -55.48 -31.84 -20.52
CA GLN A 10 -55.07 -30.94 -21.60
C GLN A 10 -56.28 -30.87 -22.57
N PRO A 11 -56.56 -29.78 -23.32
CA PRO A 11 -55.66 -29.30 -24.40
C PRO A 11 -55.69 -27.79 -24.80
N THR A 12 -54.55 -27.29 -25.35
CA THR A 12 -54.27 -26.38 -26.53
C THR A 12 -55.14 -25.15 -26.87
N PRO A 13 -54.81 -24.25 -27.86
CA PRO A 13 -53.56 -23.79 -28.52
C PRO A 13 -53.47 -22.22 -28.54
N THR A 14 -52.73 -21.60 -29.49
CA THR A 14 -52.71 -20.17 -29.94
C THR A 14 -51.75 -19.22 -29.21
N THR A 15 -50.94 -18.32 -29.79
CA THR A 15 -50.63 -17.85 -31.18
C THR A 15 -49.26 -17.12 -31.15
N LYS A 16 -48.62 -17.05 -32.32
CA LYS A 16 -47.40 -16.31 -32.69
C LYS A 16 -47.46 -14.81 -32.37
N THR A 17 -46.34 -14.20 -31.97
CA THR A 17 -45.99 -12.82 -32.37
C THR A 17 -44.47 -12.64 -32.39
N ASP A 18 -43.95 -12.28 -33.56
CA ASP A 18 -42.61 -11.74 -33.76
C ASP A 18 -42.45 -10.40 -33.01
N LYS A 19 -41.26 -10.13 -32.45
CA LYS A 19 -40.62 -8.81 -32.51
C LYS A 19 -39.23 -8.83 -31.87
N ASP A 20 -38.29 -8.36 -32.67
CA ASP A 20 -36.93 -7.99 -32.34
C ASP A 20 -36.88 -7.05 -31.13
N ASP A 21 -35.96 -7.33 -30.21
CA ASP A 21 -35.18 -6.26 -29.57
C ASP A 21 -33.83 -6.85 -29.17
N SER A 22 -32.93 -6.87 -30.15
CA SER A 22 -31.49 -6.98 -29.91
C SER A 22 -31.03 -5.68 -29.24
N SER A 23 -31.29 -5.57 -27.93
CA SER A 23 -30.70 -4.54 -27.09
C SER A 23 -29.22 -4.86 -26.93
N SER A 24 -28.43 -4.27 -27.83
CA SER A 24 -26.99 -4.18 -27.69
C SER A 24 -26.71 -3.41 -26.40
N MET A 25 -26.39 -4.11 -25.31
CA MET A 25 -25.78 -3.45 -24.16
C MET A 25 -24.44 -2.89 -24.61
N GLN A 26 -24.44 -1.59 -24.90
CA GLN A 26 -23.24 -0.80 -25.06
C GLN A 26 -22.49 -0.91 -23.75
N LYS A 27 -21.48 -1.78 -23.73
CA LYS A 27 -20.48 -1.83 -22.69
C LYS A 27 -19.68 -0.55 -22.85
N SER A 28 -20.10 0.52 -22.17
CA SER A 28 -19.38 1.77 -22.10
C SER A 28 -17.96 1.42 -21.65
N SER A 29 -17.01 1.54 -22.58
CA SER A 29 -15.60 1.45 -22.28
C SER A 29 -15.20 2.74 -21.57
N SER A 30 -15.71 2.94 -20.36
CA SER A 30 -15.22 3.98 -19.47
C SER A 30 -13.77 3.59 -19.15
N VAL A 31 -12.85 4.46 -19.54
CA VAL A 31 -11.44 4.31 -19.16
C VAL A 31 -11.42 4.28 -17.63
N PRO A 32 -10.85 3.25 -17.00
CA PRO A 32 -10.87 3.17 -15.55
C PRO A 32 -10.15 4.38 -14.96
N GLN A 33 -10.84 5.16 -14.13
CA GLN A 33 -10.23 6.28 -13.42
C GLN A 33 -9.05 5.78 -12.59
N LEU A 34 -7.90 6.46 -12.74
CA LEU A 34 -6.69 6.13 -12.00
C LEU A 34 -6.80 6.68 -10.58
N ILE A 35 -6.82 5.78 -9.60
CA ILE A 35 -6.81 6.14 -8.17
C ILE A 35 -5.35 6.15 -7.69
N ILE A 36 -4.91 7.25 -7.10
CA ILE A 36 -3.57 7.40 -6.54
C ILE A 36 -3.65 7.30 -5.02
N ILE A 37 -2.88 6.39 -4.44
CA ILE A 37 -2.81 6.18 -2.99
C ILE A 37 -1.39 6.49 -2.52
N THR A 38 -1.25 7.58 -1.78
CA THR A 38 -0.01 7.97 -1.12
C THR A 38 0.04 7.35 0.28
N ILE A 39 0.99 6.45 0.49
CA ILE A 39 1.25 5.82 1.78
C ILE A 39 2.47 6.47 2.43
N THR A 40 2.21 7.23 3.49
CA THR A 40 3.25 7.88 4.29
C THR A 40 3.65 7.00 5.47
N THR A 41 4.95 6.79 5.68
CA THR A 41 5.43 6.07 6.86
C THR A 41 6.34 6.96 7.71
N PHE A 42 6.10 7.02 9.00
CA PHE A 42 6.84 7.93 9.89
C PHE A 42 7.11 7.34 11.27
N GLY A 43 7.99 8.01 12.02
CA GLY A 43 8.31 7.68 13.40
C GLY A 43 7.69 8.68 14.36
N THR A 44 7.08 8.22 15.44
CA THR A 44 6.55 9.12 16.48
C THR A 44 7.66 9.77 17.31
N GLU A 45 8.81 9.10 17.46
CA GLU A 45 10.00 9.63 18.15
C GLU A 45 10.88 10.48 17.22
N THR A 46 10.60 10.46 15.92
CA THR A 46 11.28 11.30 14.92
C THR A 46 10.46 12.54 14.64
N GLY A 47 11.11 13.67 14.33
CA GLY A 47 10.44 14.96 14.18
C GLY A 47 9.50 15.05 12.97
N ALA A 48 9.78 14.33 11.89
CA ALA A 48 8.98 14.38 10.68
C ALA A 48 7.69 13.55 10.82
N ARG A 49 6.54 14.20 10.70
CA ARG A 49 5.20 13.60 10.70
C ARG A 49 4.38 14.19 9.54
N PRO A 50 3.47 13.42 8.93
CA PRO A 50 2.50 14.00 7.99
C PRO A 50 1.61 14.99 8.72
N ASP A 51 1.13 16.01 8.00
CA ASP A 51 0.08 16.88 8.50
C ASP A 51 -1.20 16.05 8.68
N ARG A 52 -1.93 16.28 9.77
CA ARG A 52 -3.17 15.55 10.05
C ARG A 52 -4.28 15.95 9.08
N GLN A 53 -4.27 17.20 8.60
CA GLN A 53 -5.27 17.69 7.64
C GLN A 53 -5.12 17.06 6.26
N THR A 54 -3.94 16.53 5.94
CA THR A 54 -3.67 15.88 4.65
C THR A 54 -3.96 14.38 4.67
N LEU A 55 -4.42 13.80 5.78
CA LEU A 55 -4.71 12.37 5.87
C LEU A 55 -6.21 12.12 5.75
N ASP A 56 -6.57 11.21 4.85
CA ASP A 56 -7.97 10.80 4.64
C ASP A 56 -8.45 9.78 5.67
N TYR A 57 -7.52 9.17 6.42
CA TYR A 57 -7.83 8.14 7.41
C TYR A 57 -6.96 8.23 8.67
N GLU A 58 -7.39 7.60 9.77
CA GLU A 58 -6.57 7.51 10.98
C GLU A 58 -5.25 6.77 10.70
N THR A 59 -4.17 7.24 11.35
CA THR A 59 -2.86 6.59 11.25
C THR A 59 -2.89 5.16 11.80
N PHE A 60 -2.41 4.20 10.99
CA PHE A 60 -2.18 2.82 11.41
C PHE A 60 -0.96 2.73 12.35
N LYS A 61 -1.20 2.41 13.63
CA LYS A 61 -0.17 2.38 14.68
C LYS A 61 0.49 1.00 14.77
N CYS A 62 1.77 0.93 14.44
CA CYS A 62 2.57 -0.30 14.40
C CYS A 62 3.46 -0.48 15.65
N HIS A 63 3.23 0.28 16.73
CA HIS A 63 4.09 0.26 17.93
C HIS A 63 4.01 -1.02 18.74
N TRP A 64 2.85 -1.68 18.69
CA TRP A 64 2.60 -2.94 19.38
C TRP A 64 3.33 -4.12 18.72
N ILE A 65 3.69 -4.00 17.44
CA ILE A 65 4.42 -5.04 16.71
C ILE A 65 5.81 -5.21 17.35
N PRO A 66 6.21 -6.45 17.69
CA PRO A 66 7.54 -6.72 18.24
C PRO A 66 8.65 -6.13 17.39
N ASN A 67 9.70 -5.62 18.04
CA ASN A 67 10.85 -5.12 17.32
C ASN A 67 11.57 -6.30 16.61
N PRO A 68 11.90 -6.18 15.32
CA PRO A 68 12.73 -7.18 14.67
C PRO A 68 14.11 -7.26 15.33
N SER A 69 14.75 -8.41 15.17
CA SER A 69 16.05 -8.75 15.73
C SER A 69 17.10 -7.69 15.41
N SER A 70 18.04 -7.49 16.34
CA SER A 70 19.12 -6.52 16.16
C SER A 70 19.96 -6.81 14.91
N LYS A 71 20.11 -8.09 14.53
CA LYS A 71 20.78 -8.52 13.30
C LYS A 71 20.01 -8.04 12.07
N SER A 72 18.70 -8.23 12.04
CA SER A 72 17.88 -7.82 10.90
C SER A 72 17.72 -6.32 10.79
N ARG A 73 17.80 -5.54 11.88
CA ARG A 73 17.72 -4.06 11.87
C ARG A 73 18.99 -3.34 11.43
N LYS A 74 20.15 -3.99 11.52
CA LYS A 74 21.45 -3.32 11.35
C LYS A 74 21.68 -3.01 9.87
N GLY A 75 21.63 -1.72 9.53
CA GLY A 75 21.92 -1.22 8.18
C GLY A 75 20.79 -1.45 7.17
N THR A 76 19.59 -1.79 7.63
CA THR A 76 18.44 -2.19 6.81
C THR A 76 17.18 -1.42 7.25
N THR A 77 16.18 -1.44 6.40
CA THR A 77 14.87 -0.79 6.56
C THR A 77 13.76 -1.82 6.33
N GLY A 78 12.50 -1.43 6.53
CA GLY A 78 11.34 -2.24 6.15
C GLY A 78 11.23 -2.52 4.66
N GLU A 79 12.04 -1.89 3.80
CA GLU A 79 12.12 -2.23 2.38
C GLU A 79 12.90 -3.53 2.14
N SER A 80 13.67 -4.00 3.12
CA SER A 80 14.34 -5.30 3.04
C SER A 80 13.35 -6.43 3.22
N LYS A 81 13.24 -7.30 2.21
CA LYS A 81 12.38 -8.49 2.25
C LYS A 81 12.64 -9.34 3.49
N LYS A 82 13.91 -9.59 3.82
CA LYS A 82 14.29 -10.37 5.02
C LYS A 82 13.74 -9.78 6.32
N LEU A 83 13.77 -8.46 6.46
CA LEU A 83 13.24 -7.80 7.67
C LEU A 83 11.71 -7.86 7.67
N ARG A 84 11.07 -7.65 6.51
CA ARG A 84 9.61 -7.81 6.39
C ARG A 84 9.17 -9.21 6.74
N ASP A 85 9.82 -10.23 6.20
CA ASP A 85 9.47 -11.63 6.44
C ASP A 85 9.55 -11.97 7.94
N GLU A 86 10.55 -11.44 8.66
CA GLU A 86 10.65 -11.60 10.12
C GLU A 86 9.51 -10.90 10.88
N ILE A 87 9.06 -9.74 10.43
CA ILE A 87 7.92 -9.03 11.05
C ILE A 87 6.60 -9.75 10.74
N LEU A 88 6.44 -10.16 9.48
CA LEU A 88 5.24 -10.81 8.95
C LEU A 88 5.13 -12.28 9.35
N SER A 89 6.17 -12.89 9.94
CA SER A 89 6.08 -14.24 10.48
C SER A 89 5.18 -14.34 11.72
N CYS A 90 4.81 -13.20 12.32
CA CYS A 90 3.83 -13.15 13.41
C CYS A 90 2.40 -13.15 12.85
N PRO A 91 1.54 -14.14 13.18
CA PRO A 91 0.18 -14.24 12.65
C PRO A 91 -0.68 -12.99 12.93
N LYS A 92 -0.57 -12.40 14.13
CA LYS A 92 -1.28 -11.17 14.49
C LYS A 92 -0.91 -9.99 13.59
N VAL A 93 0.31 -9.96 13.07
CA VAL A 93 0.75 -8.92 12.14
C VAL A 93 0.14 -9.13 10.75
N GLN A 94 0.00 -10.39 10.32
CA GLN A 94 -0.69 -10.70 9.06
C GLN A 94 -2.17 -10.31 9.13
N GLU A 95 -2.84 -10.62 10.24
CA GLU A 95 -4.22 -10.18 10.50
C GLU A 95 -4.33 -8.65 10.46
N PHE A 96 -3.40 -7.95 11.10
CA PHE A 96 -3.34 -6.49 11.04
C PHE A 96 -3.16 -5.95 9.62
N VAL A 97 -2.29 -6.56 8.81
CA VAL A 97 -2.12 -6.20 7.39
C VAL A 97 -3.44 -6.40 6.64
N SER A 98 -4.13 -7.53 6.84
CA SER A 98 -5.44 -7.77 6.23
C SER A 98 -6.48 -6.72 6.62
N ASN A 99 -6.49 -6.29 7.88
CA ASN A 99 -7.39 -5.23 8.35
C ASN A 99 -7.06 -3.89 7.68
N CYS A 100 -5.77 -3.53 7.58
CA CYS A 100 -5.36 -2.33 6.84
C CYS A 100 -5.80 -2.39 5.37
N VAL A 101 -5.64 -3.55 4.71
CA VAL A 101 -6.06 -3.75 3.32
C VAL A 101 -7.57 -3.61 3.19
N ALA A 102 -8.36 -4.19 4.10
CA ALA A 102 -9.81 -4.08 4.11
C ALA A 102 -10.25 -2.61 4.24
N THR A 103 -9.67 -1.88 5.19
CA THR A 103 -9.96 -0.45 5.37
C THR A 103 -9.64 0.38 4.12
N ILE A 104 -8.46 0.20 3.52
CA ILE A 104 -8.07 0.95 2.33
C ILE A 104 -8.94 0.53 1.13
N LYS A 105 -9.30 -0.75 1.04
CA LYS A 105 -10.22 -1.26 0.03
C LYS A 105 -11.59 -0.60 0.12
N ASP A 106 -12.16 -0.48 1.32
CA ASP A 106 -13.47 0.13 1.50
C ASP A 106 -13.47 1.59 1.04
N VAL A 107 -12.40 2.33 1.32
CA VAL A 107 -12.19 3.68 0.78
C VAL A 107 -12.16 3.64 -0.76
N ILE A 108 -11.33 2.77 -1.37
CA ILE A 108 -11.25 2.64 -2.84
C ILE A 108 -12.63 2.36 -3.47
N LEU A 109 -13.43 1.48 -2.85
CA LEU A 109 -14.75 1.11 -3.36
C LEU A 109 -15.75 2.25 -3.25
N GLN A 110 -15.79 2.94 -2.11
CA GLN A 110 -16.65 4.12 -1.94
C GLN A 110 -16.37 5.18 -3.01
N ILE A 111 -15.09 5.39 -3.32
CA ILE A 111 -14.66 6.33 -4.36
C ILE A 111 -15.18 5.90 -5.73
N ALA A 112 -15.03 4.61 -6.05
CA ALA A 112 -15.47 4.06 -7.33
C ALA A 112 -17.00 4.17 -7.50
N GLU A 113 -17.78 4.10 -6.42
CA GLU A 113 -19.24 4.27 -6.43
C GLU A 113 -19.66 5.75 -6.57
N GLU A 114 -18.93 6.68 -5.94
CA GLU A 114 -19.16 8.13 -6.02
C GLU A 114 -18.63 8.76 -7.32
N SER A 115 -18.04 7.96 -8.21
CA SER A 115 -17.48 8.42 -9.49
C SER A 115 -18.61 8.54 -10.53
N ASN A 116 -19.23 9.72 -10.63
CA ASN A 116 -20.05 10.04 -11.82
C ASN A 116 -19.14 10.15 -13.05
N GLU A 117 -19.63 9.69 -14.21
CA GLU A 117 -18.86 9.54 -15.46
C GLU A 117 -18.24 10.84 -16.01
N GLU A 118 -18.59 12.00 -15.44
CA GLU A 118 -18.24 13.33 -15.95
C GLU A 118 -16.89 13.87 -15.43
N GLU A 119 -16.34 13.36 -14.32
CA GLU A 119 -15.08 13.85 -13.75
C GLU A 119 -13.92 12.88 -14.03
N GLN A 120 -13.14 13.14 -15.08
CA GLN A 120 -11.93 12.39 -15.45
C GLN A 120 -10.69 12.75 -14.61
N GLU A 121 -10.84 13.29 -13.40
CA GLU A 121 -9.68 13.67 -12.58
C GLU A 121 -9.15 12.50 -11.75
N SER A 122 -7.83 12.37 -11.69
CA SER A 122 -7.16 11.40 -10.83
C SER A 122 -7.37 11.78 -9.36
N ARG A 123 -8.07 10.92 -8.60
CA ARG A 123 -8.30 11.13 -7.17
C ARG A 123 -7.10 10.64 -6.36
N GLN A 124 -6.66 11.44 -5.39
CA GLN A 124 -5.50 11.14 -4.53
C GLN A 124 -5.92 10.94 -3.08
N TYR A 125 -5.44 9.86 -2.45
CA TYR A 125 -5.74 9.52 -1.06
C TYR A 125 -4.48 9.26 -0.27
N HIS A 126 -4.47 9.68 0.99
CA HIS A 126 -3.30 9.73 1.84
C HIS A 126 -3.53 8.91 3.11
N PHE A 127 -2.75 7.83 3.24
CA PHE A 127 -2.75 6.98 4.41
C PHE A 127 -1.42 7.09 5.14
N ALA A 128 -1.45 6.89 6.46
CA ALA A 128 -0.25 6.95 7.27
C ALA A 128 -0.02 5.72 8.14
N PHE A 129 1.22 5.26 8.21
CA PHE A 129 1.68 4.18 9.08
C PHE A 129 2.77 4.69 10.03
N SER A 130 2.58 4.49 11.33
CA SER A 130 3.53 4.97 12.34
C SER A 130 4.17 3.84 13.13
N CYS A 131 5.45 4.00 13.47
CA CYS A 131 6.09 3.21 14.53
C CYS A 131 6.98 4.14 15.36
N ALA A 132 7.85 3.61 16.22
CA ALA A 132 8.76 4.44 17.03
C ALA A 132 9.62 5.38 16.16
N ARG A 133 10.40 4.82 15.22
CA ARG A 133 11.37 5.58 14.41
C ARG A 133 11.06 5.66 12.91
N GLY A 134 9.97 5.05 12.46
CA GLY A 134 9.56 5.11 11.05
C GLY A 134 10.46 4.38 10.05
N LYS A 135 11.27 3.39 10.49
CA LYS A 135 12.26 2.73 9.62
C LYS A 135 11.97 1.26 9.30
N HIS A 136 11.24 0.57 10.17
CA HIS A 136 11.15 -0.89 10.16
C HIS A 136 9.70 -1.36 10.11
N ARG A 137 8.98 -1.30 11.24
CA ARG A 137 7.64 -1.86 11.40
C ARG A 137 6.61 -1.19 10.49
N SER A 138 6.48 0.14 10.57
CA SER A 138 5.54 0.88 9.72
C SER A 138 5.81 0.69 8.24
N VAL A 139 7.08 0.75 7.83
CA VAL A 139 7.49 0.52 6.43
C VAL A 139 7.15 -0.90 5.97
N SER A 140 7.41 -1.91 6.80
CA SER A 140 7.17 -3.31 6.44
C SER A 140 5.69 -3.61 6.25
N VAL A 141 4.84 -3.11 7.17
CA VAL A 141 3.39 -3.27 7.10
C VAL A 141 2.82 -2.52 5.89
N ALA A 142 3.25 -1.27 5.67
CA ALA A 142 2.82 -0.45 4.55
C ALA A 142 3.10 -1.12 3.20
N ILE A 143 4.31 -1.67 3.02
CA ILE A 143 4.68 -2.40 1.80
C ILE A 143 3.82 -3.66 1.66
N ALA A 144 3.67 -4.46 2.72
CA ALA A 144 2.86 -5.67 2.67
C ALA A 144 1.40 -5.38 2.29
N ALA A 145 0.80 -4.34 2.88
CA ALA A 145 -0.56 -3.91 2.53
C ALA A 145 -0.65 -3.47 1.06
N SER A 146 0.33 -2.70 0.57
CA SER A 146 0.36 -2.25 -0.83
C SER A 146 0.47 -3.40 -1.83
N GLU A 147 1.28 -4.42 -1.53
CA GLU A 147 1.46 -5.59 -2.38
C GLU A 147 0.15 -6.38 -2.50
N CYS A 148 -0.67 -6.40 -1.45
CA CYS A 148 -2.03 -6.97 -1.50
C CYS A 148 -2.99 -6.09 -2.32
N LEU A 149 -2.97 -4.77 -2.11
CA LEU A 149 -3.85 -3.83 -2.81
C LEU A 149 -3.61 -3.83 -4.33
N LEU A 150 -2.35 -3.82 -4.78
CA LEU A 150 -2.00 -3.84 -6.21
C LEU A 150 -2.47 -5.12 -6.93
N LYS A 151 -2.59 -6.23 -6.21
CA LYS A 151 -3.14 -7.49 -6.76
C LYS A 151 -4.65 -7.43 -6.94
N LEU A 152 -5.33 -6.68 -6.06
CA LEU A 152 -6.80 -6.55 -6.06
C LEU A 152 -7.28 -5.46 -7.03
N PHE A 153 -6.51 -4.38 -7.16
CA PHE A 153 -6.90 -3.19 -7.91
C PHE A 153 -5.81 -2.79 -8.91
N PRO A 154 -5.90 -3.23 -10.18
CA PRO A 154 -4.89 -2.91 -11.20
C PRO A 154 -4.90 -1.43 -11.60
N ASN A 155 -6.00 -0.72 -11.35
CA ASN A 155 -6.16 0.71 -11.66
C ASN A 155 -5.76 1.63 -10.49
N VAL A 156 -5.09 1.07 -9.48
CA VAL A 156 -4.57 1.82 -8.33
C VAL A 156 -3.07 2.00 -8.49
N ARG A 157 -2.60 3.24 -8.40
CA ARG A 157 -1.20 3.59 -8.29
C ARG A 157 -0.87 3.87 -6.83
N ILE A 158 0.14 3.21 -6.29
CA ILE A 158 0.59 3.44 -4.91
C ILE A 158 1.91 4.20 -4.92
N GLU A 159 1.98 5.27 -4.14
CA GLU A 159 3.17 6.08 -3.92
C GLU A 159 3.60 6.02 -2.46
N PHE A 160 4.90 6.00 -2.22
CA PHE A 160 5.45 5.90 -0.86
C PHE A 160 6.19 7.16 -0.45
N GLN A 161 5.89 7.64 0.77
CA GLN A 161 6.64 8.71 1.41
C GLN A 161 7.21 8.23 2.76
N HIS A 162 8.48 7.82 2.75
CA HIS A 162 9.15 7.31 3.95
C HIS A 162 9.88 8.41 4.73
N LEU A 163 9.15 9.18 5.55
CA LEU A 163 9.70 10.28 6.35
C LEU A 163 10.82 9.83 7.30
N GLY A 164 10.73 8.61 7.84
CA GLY A 164 11.76 8.05 8.72
C GLY A 164 13.07 7.65 8.02
N LEU A 165 13.07 7.51 6.69
CA LEU A 165 14.24 7.07 5.91
C LEU A 165 15.07 8.24 5.37
N GLN A 166 14.45 9.41 5.15
CA GLN A 166 15.11 10.60 4.62
C GLN A 166 16.26 11.11 5.51
N GLU A 167 16.26 10.81 6.82
CA GLU A 167 17.37 11.15 7.73
C GLU A 167 18.70 10.41 7.43
N MET A 168 18.65 9.26 6.73
CA MET A 168 19.84 8.40 6.55
C MET A 168 20.72 8.81 5.36
N THR A 169 20.15 9.44 4.33
CA THR A 169 20.88 9.85 3.11
C THR A 169 21.76 11.08 3.38
N CYS A 170 21.32 12.01 4.24
CA CYS A 170 22.10 13.19 4.63
C CYS A 170 23.36 12.91 5.48
N ARG A 171 23.52 11.71 6.07
CA ARG A 171 24.72 11.39 6.87
C ARG A 171 25.89 10.86 6.05
N LYS A 172 25.67 10.34 4.84
CA LYS A 172 26.75 9.82 3.97
C LYS A 172 27.59 10.92 3.34
N SER A 173 27.01 12.09 3.07
CA SER A 173 27.69 13.23 2.43
C SER A 173 28.71 13.95 3.33
N LYS A 174 28.70 13.71 4.65
CA LYS A 174 29.64 14.35 5.61
C LYS A 174 30.91 13.54 5.91
N LYS A 175 30.97 12.24 5.58
CA LYS A 175 32.14 11.39 5.89
C LYS A 175 33.21 11.33 4.80
N SER A 176 32.93 11.84 3.60
CA SER A 176 33.85 11.82 2.47
C SER A 176 34.87 12.97 2.44
N LYS A 177 34.73 14.01 3.29
CA LYS A 177 35.64 15.18 3.28
C LYS A 177 36.82 15.11 4.27
N THR A 178 36.87 14.14 5.19
CA THR A 178 37.88 14.13 6.28
C THR A 178 39.01 13.12 6.12
N ARG A 179 39.08 12.36 5.01
CA ARG A 179 40.08 11.29 4.83
C ARG A 179 41.19 11.60 3.82
N SER A 180 41.22 12.79 3.23
CA SER A 180 42.21 13.19 2.22
C SER A 180 43.39 14.03 2.72
N LYS A 181 43.46 14.38 4.02
CA LYS A 181 44.46 15.33 4.55
C LYS A 181 45.55 14.71 5.42
N ARG A 182 45.69 13.38 5.42
CA ARG A 182 46.66 12.64 6.28
C ARG A 182 47.69 11.81 5.50
N ARG A 183 47.86 12.04 4.20
CA ARG A 183 48.79 11.27 3.35
C ARG A 183 49.89 12.08 2.65
N ASP A 184 50.03 13.38 2.92
CA ASP A 184 51.12 14.22 2.40
C ASP A 184 51.92 14.81 3.56
N ASN A 185 52.72 14.01 4.26
CA ASN A 185 53.76 14.54 5.16
C ASN A 185 54.84 13.49 5.47
N ARG A 186 55.16 12.62 4.51
CA ARG A 186 56.18 11.58 4.71
C ARG A 186 56.95 11.25 3.43
N ILE A 187 57.47 12.27 2.78
CA ILE A 187 58.70 12.24 1.98
C ILE A 187 59.25 13.66 2.11
N ASP A 188 60.53 13.75 2.48
CA ASP A 188 61.47 14.90 2.47
C ASP A 188 62.35 14.71 3.72
N GLU A 189 63.67 14.55 3.66
CA GLU A 189 64.61 14.48 2.56
C GLU A 189 65.90 13.99 3.22
N TYR A 190 66.40 12.83 2.81
CA TYR A 190 67.73 12.35 3.17
C TYR A 190 68.61 12.72 1.97
N ASN A 191 69.16 13.93 1.96
CA ASN A 191 70.25 14.37 1.09
C ASN A 191 70.61 15.83 1.38
N GLN A 192 71.68 16.06 2.13
CA GLN A 192 72.70 17.04 1.79
C GLN A 192 73.86 16.95 2.80
N TYR A 193 74.98 16.44 2.29
CA TYR A 193 76.39 16.61 2.68
C TYR A 193 76.79 16.51 4.16
#